data_AF-A0A7Y7VRE6-F1
#
_entry.id   AF-A0A7Y7VRE6-F1
#
_cell.length_a   1.000
_cell.length_b   1.000
_cell.length_c   1.000
_cell.angle_alpha   90.00
_cell.angle_beta   90.00
_cell.angle_gamma   90.00
#
_symmetry.space_group_name_H-M   'P 1'
#
loop_
_entity.id
_entity.type
_entity.pdbx_description
1 polymer ?
#
loop_
_entity_poly.entity_id
_entity_poly.type
_entity_poly.pdbx_seq_one_letter_code
_entity_poly.pdbx_strand_id
1 'polypeptide(L)'
;WLLHWLRGVIAYRAEDYTTAAPHYREAFLHAKYSAGETQYILVNQYLEVMAKTRQWLAFKQGAQWACYLGLSVRWLRDKEPTDENLRNTYGILGLSKVHYARL
;
A
#
# COMPACT_ATOMS: atom_id res chain seq x y z
N TRP A 1 -1.52 7.71 13.17
CA TRP A 1 -1.73 6.83 12.00
C TRP A 1 -3.14 6.28 11.91
N LEU A 2 -3.73 5.77 13.00
CA LEU A 2 -5.06 5.10 12.99
C LEU A 2 -6.21 5.96 12.42
N LEU A 3 -6.33 7.23 12.82
CA LEU A 3 -7.37 8.13 12.29
C LEU A 3 -7.29 8.29 10.77
N HIS A 4 -6.08 8.52 10.24
CA HIS A 4 -5.86 8.61 8.80
C HIS A 4 -6.18 7.29 8.12
N TRP A 5 -5.79 6.17 8.74
CA TRP A 5 -6.07 4.85 8.18
C TRP A 5 -7.57 4.58 8.08
N LEU A 6 -8.35 4.87 9.13
CA LEU A 6 -9.81 4.71 9.12
C LEU A 6 -10.49 5.58 8.06
N ARG A 7 -10.08 6.84 7.91
CA ARG A 7 -10.57 7.72 6.83
C ARG A 7 -10.21 7.18 5.45
N GLY A 8 -8.99 6.67 5.29
CA GLY A 8 -8.54 6.00 4.07
C GLY A 8 -9.37 4.76 3.75
N VAL A 9 -9.71 3.94 4.75
CA VAL A 9 -10.56 2.75 4.59
C VAL A 9 -11.98 3.12 4.14
N ILE A 10 -12.58 4.18 4.70
CA ILE A 10 -13.91 4.65 4.28
C ILE A 10 -13.89 5.04 2.79
N ALA A 11 -12.94 5.88 2.37
CA ALA A 11 -12.80 6.29 0.97
C ALA A 11 -12.46 5.11 0.04
N TYR A 12 -11.61 4.19 0.49
CA TYR A 12 -11.24 2.97 -0.24
C TYR A 12 -12.44 2.05 -0.48
N ARG A 13 -13.30 1.86 0.53
CA ARG A 13 -14.53 1.05 0.41
C ARG A 13 -15.54 1.68 -0.56
N ALA A 14 -15.53 3.01 -0.68
CA ALA A 14 -16.30 3.75 -1.68
C ALA A 14 -15.63 3.78 -3.07
N GLU A 15 -14.49 3.09 -3.25
CA GLU A 15 -13.68 3.09 -4.47
C GLU A 15 -13.13 4.48 -4.86
N ASP A 16 -13.18 5.45 -3.96
CA ASP A 16 -12.58 6.76 -4.13
C ASP A 16 -11.10 6.73 -3.68
N TYR A 17 -10.28 6.14 -4.55
CA TYR A 17 -8.84 6.02 -4.31
C TYR A 17 -8.12 7.37 -4.29
N THR A 18 -8.66 8.37 -5.00
CA THR A 18 -8.10 9.72 -5.06
C THR A 18 -8.16 10.38 -3.69
N THR A 19 -9.32 10.31 -3.02
CA THR A 19 -9.48 10.80 -1.64
C THR A 19 -8.79 9.89 -0.62
N ALA A 20 -8.73 8.58 -0.87
CA ALA A 20 -8.06 7.64 0.03
C ALA A 20 -6.53 7.85 0.06
N ALA A 21 -5.90 8.19 -1.07
CA ALA A 21 -4.45 8.28 -1.21
C ALA A 21 -3.75 9.18 -0.19
N PRO A 22 -4.14 10.45 0.03
CA PRO A 22 -3.50 11.29 1.03
C PRO A 22 -3.65 10.71 2.45
N HIS A 23 -4.80 10.10 2.76
CA HIS A 23 -5.01 9.45 4.05
C HIS A 23 -4.11 8.23 4.26
N TYR A 24 -3.96 7.36 3.25
CA TYR A 24 -3.05 6.22 3.35
C TYR A 24 -1.58 6.64 3.42
N ARG A 25 -1.19 7.73 2.76
CA ARG A 25 0.17 8.28 2.87
C ARG A 25 0.48 8.71 4.30
N GLU A 26 -0.38 9.52 4.91
CA GLU A 26 -0.20 9.96 6.29
C GLU A 26 -0.26 8.78 7.27
N ALA A 27 -1.17 7.83 7.03
CA ALA A 27 -1.24 6.61 7.81
C ALA A 27 0.09 5.85 7.78
N PHE A 28 0.64 5.59 6.58
CA PHE A 28 1.92 4.91 6.40
C PHE A 28 3.08 5.64 7.07
N LEU A 29 3.23 6.96 6.82
CA LEU A 29 4.33 7.76 7.36
C LEU A 29 4.37 7.74 8.90
N HIS A 30 3.21 7.77 9.55
CA HIS A 30 3.12 7.71 11.01
C HIS A 30 3.13 6.27 11.58
N ALA A 31 2.71 5.27 10.81
CA ALA A 31 2.60 3.87 11.24
C ALA A 31 3.89 3.07 11.08
N LYS A 32 4.79 3.49 10.18
CA LYS A 32 5.94 2.71 9.71
C LYS A 32 6.76 2.05 10.81
N TYR A 33 6.88 2.66 11.99
CA TYR A 33 7.62 2.08 13.13
C TYR A 33 6.77 1.90 14.40
N SER A 34 5.44 2.01 14.30
CA SER A 34 4.55 2.07 15.47
C SER A 34 3.27 1.22 15.38
N ALA A 35 2.90 0.71 14.20
CA ALA A 35 1.64 -0.02 14.02
C ALA A 35 1.70 -1.51 14.42
N GLY A 36 2.87 -2.03 14.83
CA GLY A 36 3.03 -3.42 15.27
C GLY A 36 2.50 -4.43 14.26
N GLU A 37 1.70 -5.40 14.70
CA GLU A 37 1.09 -6.45 13.87
C GLU A 37 0.22 -5.90 12.73
N THR A 38 -0.27 -4.67 12.87
CA THR A 38 -1.13 -4.03 11.87
C THR A 38 -0.35 -3.52 10.66
N GLN A 39 0.99 -3.45 10.74
CA GLN A 39 1.85 -2.96 9.65
C GLN A 39 1.60 -3.69 8.34
N TYR A 40 1.49 -5.03 8.38
CA TYR A 40 1.27 -5.82 7.16
C TYR A 40 0.04 -5.35 6.38
N ILE A 41 -1.08 -5.16 7.08
CA ILE A 41 -2.36 -4.80 6.49
C ILE A 41 -2.30 -3.36 5.95
N LEU A 42 -1.88 -2.42 6.79
CA LEU A 42 -1.83 -1.00 6.46
C LEU A 42 -0.91 -0.74 5.26
N VAL A 43 0.27 -1.36 5.25
CA VAL A 43 1.27 -1.17 4.18
C VAL A 43 0.74 -1.72 2.86
N ASN A 44 0.12 -2.90 2.86
CA ASN A 44 -0.40 -3.47 1.62
C ASN A 44 -1.58 -2.66 1.05
N GLN A 45 -2.45 -2.10 1.90
CA GLN A 45 -3.49 -1.18 1.44
C GLN A 45 -2.91 0.13 0.91
N TYR A 46 -1.92 0.70 1.60
CA TYR A 46 -1.21 1.89 1.13
C TYR A 46 -0.60 1.65 -0.27
N LEU A 47 0.13 0.55 -0.45
CA LEU A 47 0.77 0.21 -1.73
C LEU A 47 -0.25 0.03 -2.85
N GLU A 48 -1.36 -0.65 -2.57
CA GLU A 48 -2.43 -0.81 -3.56
C GLU A 48 -3.04 0.54 -3.98
N VAL A 49 -3.29 1.43 -3.02
CA VAL A 49 -3.83 2.77 -3.31
C VAL A 49 -2.83 3.63 -4.09
N MET A 50 -1.53 3.55 -3.78
CA MET A 50 -0.50 4.23 -4.57
C MET A 50 -0.45 3.69 -6.00
N ALA A 51 -0.62 2.37 -6.19
CA ALA A 51 -0.70 1.77 -7.51
C ALA A 51 -1.93 2.25 -8.30
N LYS A 52 -3.12 2.21 -7.70
CA LYS A 52 -4.39 2.64 -8.33
C LYS A 52 -4.41 4.13 -8.68
N THR A 53 -3.73 4.96 -7.89
CA THR A 53 -3.61 6.41 -8.13
C THR A 53 -2.38 6.81 -8.93
N ARG A 54 -1.70 5.86 -9.56
CA ARG A 54 -0.53 6.08 -10.43
C ARG A 54 0.67 6.76 -9.73
N GLN A 55 0.85 6.53 -8.44
CA GLN A 55 1.92 7.12 -7.62
C GLN A 55 3.15 6.20 -7.51
N TRP A 56 3.88 6.05 -8.62
CA TRP A 56 5.01 5.11 -8.74
C TRP A 56 6.12 5.33 -7.69
N LEU A 57 6.57 6.56 -7.48
CA LEU A 57 7.69 6.82 -6.56
C LEU A 57 7.34 6.41 -5.12
N ALA A 58 6.13 6.79 -4.66
CA ALA A 58 5.63 6.46 -3.33
C ALA A 58 5.42 4.95 -3.14
N PHE A 59 4.94 4.26 -4.18
CA PHE A 59 4.85 2.80 -4.21
C PHE A 59 6.23 2.15 -4.09
N LYS A 60 7.18 2.53 -4.95
CA LYS A 60 8.53 1.94 -4.99
C LYS A 60 9.22 2.08 -3.64
N GLN A 61 9.21 3.27 -3.07
CA GLN A 61 9.82 3.53 -1.77
C GLN A 61 9.14 2.72 -0.65
N GLY A 62 7.80 2.67 -0.64
CA GLY A 62 7.06 1.90 0.36
C GLY A 62 7.30 0.39 0.26
N ALA A 63 7.35 -0.15 -0.96
CA ALA A 63 7.56 -1.57 -1.20
C ALA A 63 9.00 -1.98 -0.84
N GLN A 64 10.00 -1.18 -1.21
CA GLN A 64 11.39 -1.42 -0.82
C GLN A 64 11.57 -1.36 0.70
N TRP A 65 10.96 -0.37 1.35
CA TRP A 65 10.97 -0.24 2.81
C TRP A 65 10.30 -1.46 3.48
N ALA A 66 9.17 -1.93 2.96
CA ALA A 66 8.49 -3.10 3.47
C ALA A 66 9.37 -4.36 3.35
N CYS A 67 9.99 -4.56 2.19
CA CYS A 67 10.91 -5.69 1.96
C CYS A 67 12.13 -5.62 2.89
N TYR A 68 12.70 -4.43 3.10
CA TYR A 68 13.82 -4.23 4.03
C TYR A 68 13.49 -4.67 5.46
N LEU A 69 12.25 -4.47 5.92
CA LEU A 69 11.77 -4.93 7.22
C LEU A 69 11.26 -6.38 7.23
N GLY A 70 11.36 -7.11 6.13
CA GLY A 70 10.83 -8.46 6.01
C GLY A 70 9.30 -8.54 5.92
N LEU A 71 8.62 -7.42 5.66
CA LEU A 71 7.17 -7.39 5.43
C LEU A 71 6.85 -7.85 4.00
N SER A 72 6.06 -8.91 3.87
CA SER A 72 5.63 -9.42 2.57
C SER A 72 4.71 -8.41 1.87
N VAL A 73 5.08 -8.02 0.64
CA VAL A 73 4.25 -7.21 -0.26
C VAL A 73 3.43 -8.13 -1.16
N ARG A 74 2.11 -7.91 -1.24
CA ARG A 74 1.23 -8.70 -2.12
C ARG A 74 1.70 -8.63 -3.57
N TRP A 75 1.59 -9.76 -4.27
CA TRP A 75 2.04 -9.98 -5.66
C TRP A 75 3.57 -9.94 -5.89
N LEU A 76 4.35 -9.29 -5.02
CA LEU A 76 5.81 -9.42 -4.98
C LEU A 76 6.23 -10.69 -4.23
N ARG A 77 5.63 -10.93 -3.05
CA ARG A 77 5.88 -12.08 -2.17
C ARG A 77 7.38 -12.19 -1.84
N ASP A 78 7.99 -13.32 -2.18
CA ASP A 78 9.38 -13.65 -1.86
C ASP A 78 10.35 -13.24 -2.99
N LYS A 79 9.84 -12.58 -4.05
CA LYS A 79 10.67 -12.08 -5.14
C LYS A 79 11.49 -10.89 -4.67
N GLU A 80 12.74 -10.83 -5.13
CA GLU A 80 13.60 -9.67 -4.90
C GLU A 80 12.95 -8.38 -5.47
N PRO A 81 12.98 -7.25 -4.74
CA PRO A 81 12.36 -5.99 -5.15
C PRO A 81 13.18 -5.25 -6.24
N THR A 82 13.45 -5.94 -7.35
CA THR A 82 14.03 -5.34 -8.57
C THR A 82 13.03 -4.37 -9.22
N ASP A 83 13.51 -3.42 -10.04
CA ASP A 83 12.62 -2.44 -10.70
C ASP A 83 11.55 -3.13 -11.55
N GLU A 84 11.92 -4.21 -12.26
CA GLU A 84 11.00 -5.04 -13.05
C GLU A 84 9.91 -5.69 -12.17
N ASN A 85 10.30 -6.38 -11.10
CA ASN A 85 9.35 -7.04 -10.20
C ASN A 85 8.42 -6.03 -9.52
N LEU A 86 8.95 -4.86 -9.14
CA LEU A 86 8.15 -3.78 -8.56
C LEU A 86 7.18 -3.19 -9.58
N ARG A 87 7.58 -3.01 -10.85
CA ARG A 87 6.67 -2.55 -11.92
C ARG A 87 5.56 -3.54 -12.20
N ASN A 88 5.87 -4.84 -12.24
CA ASN A 88 4.87 -5.89 -12.41
C ASN A 88 3.87 -5.88 -11.24
N THR A 89 4.37 -5.81 -10.00
CA THR A 89 3.54 -5.73 -8.79
C THR A 89 2.66 -4.48 -8.79
N TYR A 90 3.24 -3.33 -9.14
CA TYR A 90 2.53 -2.05 -9.28
C TYR A 90 1.43 -2.12 -10.34
N GLY A 91 1.73 -2.70 -11.50
CA GLY A 91 0.76 -2.90 -12.58
C GLY A 91 -0.42 -3.75 -12.13
N ILE A 92 -0.17 -4.87 -11.47
CA ILE A 92 -1.22 -5.78 -10.97
C ILE A 92 -2.07 -5.09 -9.90
N LEU A 93 -1.46 -4.46 -8.90
CA LEU A 93 -2.19 -3.78 -7.83
C LEU A 93 -2.98 -2.55 -8.32
N GLY A 94 -2.54 -1.93 -9.42
CA GLY A 94 -3.24 -0.82 -10.05
C GLY A 94 -4.49 -1.21 -10.83
N LEU A 95 -4.73 -2.50 -11.08
CA LEU A 95 -5.93 -2.97 -11.78
C LEU A 95 -7.19 -2.70 -10.96
N SER A 96 -8.29 -2.32 -11.61
CA SER A 96 -9.57 -2.03 -10.94
C SER A 96 -10.10 -3.21 -10.15
N LYS A 97 -10.03 -4.43 -10.73
CA LYS A 97 -10.55 -5.68 -10.15
C LYS A 97 -9.73 -6.25 -9.00
N VAL A 98 -8.51 -5.75 -8.78
CA VAL A 98 -7.67 -6.21 -7.66
C VAL A 98 -8.01 -5.37 -6.44
N HIS A 99 -8.48 -6.02 -5.38
CA HIS A 99 -8.71 -5.36 -4.10
C HIS A 99 -7.95 -6.09 -2.99
N TYR A 100 -7.52 -5.34 -1.99
CA TYR A 100 -7.16 -5.88 -0.69
C TYR A 100 -8.42 -6.33 0.01
N ALA A 101 -8.28 -7.30 0.91
CA ALA A 101 -9.40 -7.83 1.69
C ALA A 101 -10.21 -6.66 2.28
N ARG A 102 -11.53 -6.70 2.05
CA ARG A 102 -12.47 -5.75 2.65
C ARG A 102 -12.48 -6.04 4.16
N LEU A 103 -11.66 -5.32 4.91
CA LEU A 103 -11.88 -5.12 6.34
C LEU A 103 -13.26 -4.49 6.53
#